data_AF-A0A957P8S0-F1
#
_entry.id   AF-A0A957P8S0-F1
#
_cell.length_a   1.000
_cell.length_b   1.000
_cell.length_c   1.000
_cell.angle_alpha   90.00
_cell.angle_beta   90.00
_cell.angle_gamma   90.00
#
_symmetry.space_group_name_H-M   'P 1'
#
loop_
_entity.id
_entity.type
_entity.pdbx_description
1 polymer ?
#
loop_
_entity_poly.entity_id
_entity_poly.type
_entity_poly.pdbx_seq_one_letter_code
_entity_poly.pdbx_strand_id
1 'polypeptide(L)'
;TSLHYYFPWAIKALWAWSIYCLVTARPMHITMDIADYFKIADSDRSYEEKLSAYEKLADAHLETERFNEFRATVLKDLDEIMWHEVQSAEFDNMVVNTVRTTFP
;
A
#
# COMPACT_ATOMS: atom_id res chain seq x y z
N THR A 1 1.85 20.15 -2.94
CA THR A 1 1.46 18.72 -3.03
C THR A 1 2.72 17.86 -3.16
N SER A 2 2.72 16.65 -2.59
CA SER A 2 3.85 15.72 -2.70
C SER A 2 3.80 14.96 -4.02
N LEU A 3 4.93 14.77 -4.69
CA LEU A 3 5.00 14.09 -5.99
C LEU A 3 4.51 12.63 -5.93
N HIS A 4 4.58 12.00 -4.76
CA HIS A 4 4.19 10.60 -4.55
C HIS A 4 2.72 10.31 -4.89
N TYR A 5 1.84 11.32 -4.89
CA TYR A 5 0.45 11.16 -5.30
C TYR A 5 0.27 10.80 -6.78
N TYR A 6 1.30 10.97 -7.60
CA TYR A 6 1.26 10.71 -9.04
C TYR A 6 2.10 9.50 -9.44
N PHE A 7 2.65 8.75 -8.48
CA PHE A 7 3.40 7.55 -8.78
C PHE A 7 2.44 6.39 -9.09
N PRO A 8 2.44 5.83 -10.31
CA PRO A 8 1.52 4.76 -10.69
C PRO A 8 1.51 3.59 -9.71
N TRP A 9 2.69 3.20 -9.21
CA TRP A 9 2.81 2.12 -8.25
C TRP A 9 2.12 2.43 -6.92
N ALA A 10 2.18 3.67 -6.45
CA ALA A 10 1.59 4.10 -5.18
C ALA A 10 0.07 4.19 -5.30
N ILE A 11 -0.44 4.76 -6.40
CA ILE A 11 -1.87 4.79 -6.72
C ILE A 11 -2.42 3.36 -6.79
N LYS A 12 -1.74 2.49 -7.53
CA LYS A 12 -2.12 1.08 -7.69
C LYS A 12 -2.14 0.33 -6.35
N ALA A 13 -1.13 0.51 -5.51
CA ALA A 13 -1.07 -0.11 -4.20
C ALA A 13 -2.23 0.34 -3.30
N LEU A 14 -2.52 1.65 -3.29
CA LEU A 14 -3.64 2.20 -2.53
C LEU A 14 -4.98 1.66 -3.02
N TRP A 15 -5.19 1.59 -4.34
CA TRP A 15 -6.39 0.98 -4.93
C TRP A 15 -6.54 -0.48 -4.54
N ALA A 16 -5.47 -1.27 -4.68
CA ALA A 16 -5.51 -2.69 -4.30
C ALA A 16 -5.90 -2.86 -2.83
N TRP A 17 -5.29 -2.08 -1.93
CA TRP A 17 -5.59 -2.13 -0.50
C TRP A 17 -7.02 -1.69 -0.16
N SER A 18 -7.49 -0.60 -0.78
CA SER A 18 -8.86 -0.10 -0.58
C SER A 18 -9.91 -1.10 -1.05
N ILE A 19 -9.72 -1.71 -2.24
CA ILE A 19 -10.63 -2.73 -2.77
C ILE A 19 -10.61 -3.96 -1.87
N TYR A 20 -9.43 -4.40 -1.42
CA TYR A 20 -9.30 -5.50 -0.49
C TYR A 20 -10.10 -5.27 0.80
N CYS A 21 -9.91 -4.11 1.44
CA CYS A 21 -10.65 -3.77 2.66
C CYS A 21 -12.17 -3.74 2.42
N LEU A 22 -12.60 -3.14 1.30
CA LEU A 22 -14.01 -3.04 0.94
C LEU A 22 -14.65 -4.42 0.72
N VAL A 23 -14.03 -5.27 -0.12
CA VAL A 23 -14.58 -6.57 -0.53
C VAL A 23 -14.56 -7.57 0.63
N THR A 24 -13.53 -7.53 1.47
CA THR A 24 -13.41 -8.45 2.61
C THR A 24 -14.13 -7.96 3.87
N ALA A 25 -14.75 -6.77 3.81
CA ALA A 25 -15.30 -6.06 4.97
C ALA A 25 -14.29 -5.91 6.12
N ARG A 26 -13.00 -5.86 5.80
CA ARG A 26 -11.93 -5.65 6.78
C ARG A 26 -11.95 -4.20 7.25
N PRO A 27 -12.05 -3.93 8.56
CA PRO A 27 -11.91 -2.58 9.07
C PRO A 27 -10.52 -2.02 8.73
N MET A 28 -10.48 -0.85 8.12
CA MET A 28 -9.22 -0.21 7.75
C MET A 28 -8.60 0.45 8.99
N HIS A 29 -7.47 -0.09 9.44
CA HIS A 29 -6.66 0.46 10.50
C HIS A 29 -5.46 1.19 9.89
N ILE A 30 -5.38 2.51 10.07
CA ILE A 30 -4.31 3.33 9.48
C ILE A 30 -2.98 3.07 10.19
N THR A 31 -3.02 2.86 11.50
CA THR A 31 -1.84 2.71 12.35
C THR A 31 -1.68 1.26 12.79
N MET A 32 -0.42 0.80 12.81
CA MET A 32 -0.05 -0.46 13.46
C MET A 32 -0.15 -0.34 14.98
N ASP A 33 -0.22 -1.46 15.70
CA ASP A 33 -0.12 -1.43 17.16
C ASP A 33 1.33 -1.23 17.58
N ILE A 34 1.73 0.03 17.71
CA ILE A 34 3.10 0.44 18.02
C ILE A 34 3.55 -0.08 19.40
N ALA A 35 2.62 -0.33 20.34
CA ALA A 35 2.99 -0.81 21.67
C ALA A 35 3.66 -2.20 21.60
N ASP A 36 3.22 -3.06 20.69
CA ASP A 36 3.81 -4.39 20.50
C ASP A 36 5.19 -4.32 19.86
N TYR A 37 5.44 -3.34 18.98
CA TYR A 37 6.78 -3.06 18.47
C TYR A 37 7.74 -2.67 19.59
N PHE A 38 7.32 -1.80 20.51
CA PHE A 38 8.17 -1.42 21.65
C PHE A 38 8.47 -2.60 22.57
N LYS A 39 7.50 -3.48 22.83
CA LYS A 39 7.74 -4.71 23.62
C LYS A 39 8.80 -5.62 22.99
N ILE A 40 8.85 -5.70 21.65
CA ILE A 40 9.90 -6.45 20.94
C ILE A 40 11.24 -5.71 21.05
N ALA A 41 11.24 -4.39 20.87
CA ALA A 41 12.44 -3.56 20.96
C ALA A 41 13.13 -3.70 22.33
N ASP A 42 12.34 -3.69 23.41
CA ASP A 42 12.80 -3.75 24.80
C ASP A 42 13.16 -5.17 25.27
N SER A 43 12.98 -6.19 24.41
CA SER A 43 13.32 -7.58 24.77
C SER A 43 14.79 -7.93 24.57
N ASP A 44 15.23 -9.02 25.22
CA ASP A 44 16.59 -9.57 25.12
C ASP A 44 16.85 -10.38 23.83
N ARG A 45 15.92 -10.36 22.87
CA ARG A 45 16.06 -11.02 21.58
C ARG A 45 17.29 -10.54 20.82
N SER A 46 17.88 -11.41 20.00
CA SER A 46 18.88 -11.00 19.01
C SER A 46 18.30 -10.00 18.01
N TYR A 47 19.17 -9.31 17.26
CA TYR A 47 18.73 -8.39 16.23
C TYR A 47 17.84 -9.08 15.18
N GLU A 48 18.25 -10.25 14.71
CA GLU A 48 17.55 -11.06 13.73
C GLU A 48 16.20 -11.54 14.28
N GLU A 49 16.16 -11.98 15.53
CA GLU A 49 14.92 -12.40 16.20
C GLU A 49 13.93 -11.24 16.35
N LYS A 50 14.42 -10.01 16.59
CA LYS A 50 13.57 -8.81 16.59
C LYS A 50 13.01 -8.52 15.20
N LEU A 51 13.83 -8.59 14.15
CA LEU A 51 13.37 -8.40 12.77
C LEU A 51 12.26 -9.38 12.41
N SER A 52 12.46 -10.68 12.67
CA SER A 52 11.42 -11.69 12.42
C SER A 52 10.16 -11.47 13.26
N ALA A 53 10.27 -10.93 14.47
CA ALA A 53 9.10 -10.60 15.28
C ALA A 53 8.35 -9.36 14.74
N TYR A 54 9.07 -8.33 14.29
CA TYR A 54 8.46 -7.16 13.64
C TYR A 54 7.76 -7.49 12.33
N GLU A 55 8.36 -8.37 11.53
CA GLU A 55 7.79 -8.88 10.29
C GLU A 55 6.46 -9.58 10.56
N LYS A 56 6.39 -10.46 11.58
CA LYS A 56 5.13 -11.12 11.97
C LYS A 56 4.03 -10.13 12.37
N LEU A 57 4.36 -9.06 13.09
CA LEU A 57 3.38 -8.01 13.42
C LEU A 57 2.90 -7.29 12.16
N ALA A 58 3.80 -7.01 11.22
CA ALA A 58 3.47 -6.37 9.96
C ALA A 58 2.59 -7.27 9.08
N ASP A 59 2.93 -8.54 8.97
CA ASP A 59 2.17 -9.52 8.19
C ASP A 59 0.78 -9.75 8.74
N ALA A 60 0.65 -9.84 10.07
CA ALA A 60 -0.64 -9.92 10.72
C ALA A 60 -1.48 -8.66 10.49
N HIS A 61 -0.87 -7.47 10.61
CA HIS A 61 -1.57 -6.22 10.37
C HIS A 61 -2.04 -6.11 8.91
N LEU A 62 -1.18 -6.44 7.95
CA LEU A 62 -1.46 -6.29 6.52
C LEU A 62 -2.20 -7.49 5.90
N GLU A 63 -2.42 -8.55 6.68
CA GLU A 63 -2.95 -9.83 6.19
C GLU A 63 -2.17 -10.32 4.94
N THR A 64 -0.83 -10.23 4.98
CA THR A 64 0.06 -10.32 3.80
C THR A 64 -0.28 -11.49 2.87
N GLU A 65 -0.43 -12.70 3.40
CA GLU A 65 -0.73 -13.89 2.59
C GLU A 65 -2.09 -13.76 1.87
N ARG A 66 -3.14 -13.42 2.62
CA ARG A 66 -4.50 -13.27 2.10
C ARG A 66 -4.61 -12.11 1.11
N PHE A 67 -3.90 -11.01 1.38
CA PHE A 67 -3.84 -9.87 0.47
C PHE A 67 -3.10 -10.22 -0.82
N ASN A 68 -1.99 -10.94 -0.75
CA ASN A 68 -1.24 -11.40 -1.92
C ASN A 68 -2.06 -12.39 -2.76
N GLU A 69 -2.77 -13.32 -2.13
CA GLU A 69 -3.69 -14.22 -2.83
C GLU A 69 -4.83 -13.44 -3.51
N PHE A 70 -5.45 -12.50 -2.81
CA PHE A 70 -6.48 -11.63 -3.38
C PHE A 70 -5.96 -10.86 -4.60
N ARG A 71 -4.73 -10.34 -4.53
CA ARG A 71 -4.11 -9.67 -5.67
C ARG A 71 -3.87 -10.61 -6.84
N ALA A 72 -3.37 -11.81 -6.58
CA ALA A 72 -3.08 -12.81 -7.61
C ALA A 72 -4.35 -13.36 -8.28
N THR A 73 -5.51 -13.27 -7.63
CA THR A 73 -6.76 -13.88 -8.10
C THR A 73 -7.80 -12.85 -8.55
N VAL A 74 -8.17 -11.93 -7.67
CA VAL A 74 -9.23 -10.93 -7.88
C VAL A 74 -8.71 -9.71 -8.63
N LEU A 75 -7.47 -9.28 -8.37
CA LEU A 75 -6.86 -8.09 -8.97
C LEU A 75 -5.74 -8.41 -9.96
N LYS A 76 -5.77 -9.59 -10.58
CA LYS A 76 -4.70 -10.09 -11.47
C LYS A 76 -4.40 -9.16 -12.64
N ASP A 77 -5.41 -8.45 -13.15
CA ASP A 77 -5.31 -7.56 -14.32
C ASP A 77 -5.01 -6.10 -13.93
N LEU A 78 -4.90 -5.80 -12.63
CA LEU A 78 -4.71 -4.43 -12.13
C LEU A 78 -3.42 -3.78 -12.66
N ASP A 79 -2.37 -4.57 -12.86
CA ASP A 79 -1.10 -4.08 -13.37
C ASP A 79 -1.22 -3.62 -14.83
N GLU A 80 -1.94 -4.37 -15.66
CA GLU A 80 -2.23 -4.03 -17.06
C GLU A 80 -3.18 -2.82 -17.14
N ILE A 81 -4.21 -2.77 -16.30
CA ILE A 81 -5.13 -1.62 -16.22
C ILE A 81 -4.36 -0.35 -15.87
N MET A 82 -3.50 -0.38 -14.85
CA MET A 82 -2.69 0.77 -14.46
C MET A 82 -1.72 1.18 -15.57
N TRP A 83 -1.13 0.21 -16.28
CA TRP A 83 -0.25 0.47 -17.43
C TRP A 83 -0.98 1.23 -18.56
N HIS A 84 -2.23 0.84 -18.88
CA HIS A 84 -3.04 1.55 -19.86
C HIS A 84 -3.45 2.94 -19.38
N GLU A 85 -3.88 3.06 -18.12
CA GLU A 85 -4.33 4.32 -17.54
C GLU A 85 -3.23 5.40 -17.60
N VAL A 86 -2.00 5.06 -17.21
CA VAL A 86 -0.92 6.05 -17.13
C VAL A 86 -0.37 6.48 -18.49
N GLN A 87 -0.71 5.75 -19.56
CA GLN A 87 -0.41 6.13 -20.94
C GLN A 87 -1.53 6.92 -21.60
N SER A 88 -2.67 7.10 -20.92
CA SER A 88 -3.81 7.83 -21.44
C SER A 88 -3.51 9.33 -21.53
N ALA A 89 -4.15 9.99 -22.51
CA ALA A 89 -4.08 11.44 -22.62
C ALA A 89 -4.75 12.11 -21.41
N GLU A 90 -5.76 11.47 -20.83
CA GLU A 90 -6.45 11.91 -19.63
C GLU A 90 -5.50 12.00 -18.43
N PHE A 91 -4.71 10.96 -18.18
CA PHE A 91 -3.75 10.93 -17.09
C PHE A 91 -2.63 11.95 -17.30
N ASP A 92 -2.09 12.06 -18.52
CA ASP A 92 -1.08 13.08 -18.85
C ASP A 92 -1.61 14.50 -18.59
N ASN A 93 -2.81 14.80 -19.09
CA ASN A 93 -3.47 16.09 -18.87
C ASN A 93 -3.71 16.36 -17.39
N MET A 94 -4.10 15.35 -16.60
CA MET A 94 -4.27 15.48 -15.15
C MET A 94 -2.96 15.89 -14.47
N VAL A 95 -1.84 15.25 -14.81
CA VAL A 95 -0.52 15.57 -14.24
C VAL A 95 -0.10 16.99 -14.63
N VAL A 96 -0.19 17.35 -15.92
CA VAL A 96 0.16 18.68 -16.43
C VAL A 96 -0.67 19.78 -15.74
N ASN A 97 -1.98 19.57 -15.65
CA ASN A 97 -2.88 20.53 -15.00
C ASN A 97 -2.58 20.67 -13.51
N THR A 98 -2.26 19.58 -12.82
CA THR A 98 -1.88 19.64 -11.41
C THR A 98 -0.60 20.47 -11.22
N VAL A 99 0.42 20.25 -12.04
CA VAL A 99 1.68 21.01 -11.94
C VAL A 99 1.42 22.50 -12.18
N ARG A 100 0.71 22.84 -13.27
CA ARG A 100 0.40 24.23 -13.63
C ARG A 100 -0.43 24.98 -12.58
N THR A 101 -1.35 24.28 -11.92
CA THR A 101 -2.21 24.88 -10.89
C THR A 101 -1.51 24.99 -9.53
N THR A 102 -0.60 24.07 -9.22
CA THR A 102 0.14 24.06 -7.94
C THR A 102 1.32 25.02 -7.96
N PHE A 103 2.03 25.09 -9.07
CA PHE A 103 3.28 25.85 -9.21
C PHE A 103 3.09 26.92 -10.31
N PRO A 104 2.60 28.12 -9.95
CA PRO A 104 2.45 29.24 -10.88
C PRO A 104 3.79 29.83 -11.33
#